data_AF-A0A3D0LS61-F1
#
_entry.id   AF-A0A3D0LS61-F1
#
_cell.length_a   1.000
_cell.length_b   1.000
_cell.length_c   1.000
_cell.angle_alpha   90.00
_cell.angle_beta   90.00
_cell.angle_gamma   90.00
#
_symmetry.space_group_name_H-M   'P 1'
#
loop_
_entity.id
_entity.type
_entity.pdbx_description
1 polymer ?
#
loop_
_entity_poly.entity_id
_entity_poly.type
_entity_poly.pdbx_seq_one_letter_code
_entity_poly.pdbx_strand_id
1 'polypeptide(L)' 'PADRIDPHYGLTLRQAIARGVEVIAWRAEVTPAAITLRTPLPVICPPW' A
#
# COMPACT_ATOMS: atom_id res chain seq x y z
N PRO A 1 -6.00 -2.03 -2.62
CA PRO A 1 -5.93 -0.91 -3.58
C PRO A 1 -7.32 -0.27 -3.71
N ALA A 2 -7.42 0.99 -4.15
CA ALA A 2 -8.70 1.70 -4.32
C ALA A 2 -9.29 1.46 -5.72
N ASP A 3 -9.63 0.21 -6.03
CA ASP A 3 -9.98 -0.24 -7.39
C ASP A 3 -11.19 0.49 -7.99
N ARG A 4 -12.10 1.01 -7.16
CA ARG A 4 -13.26 1.81 -7.61
C ARG A 4 -12.87 3.18 -8.17
N ILE A 5 -11.74 3.72 -7.73
CA ILE A 5 -11.23 5.02 -8.16
C ILE A 5 -10.32 4.83 -9.37
N ASP A 6 -9.38 3.89 -9.26
CA ASP A 6 -8.45 3.55 -10.34
C ASP A 6 -8.27 2.02 -10.42
N PRO A 7 -9.05 1.35 -11.30
CA PRO A 7 -8.96 -0.08 -11.48
C PRO A 7 -7.66 -0.50 -12.18
N HIS A 8 -7.07 0.37 -13.01
CA HIS A 8 -5.83 0.07 -13.72
C HIS A 8 -4.65 0.05 -12.76
N TYR A 9 -4.57 1.01 -11.84
CA TYR A 9 -3.56 0.98 -10.77
C TYR A 9 -3.66 -0.30 -9.93
N GLY A 10 -4.87 -0.70 -9.53
CA GLY A 10 -5.08 -1.95 -8.79
C GLY A 10 -4.56 -3.18 -9.54
N LEU A 11 -4.85 -3.26 -10.85
CA LEU A 11 -4.32 -4.28 -11.75
C LEU A 11 -2.79 -4.30 -11.78
N THR A 12 -2.17 -3.16 -12.03
CA THR A 12 -0.72 -3.07 -12.15
C THR A 12 -0.02 -3.38 -10.83
N LEU A 13 -0.59 -2.98 -9.69
CA LEU A 13 -0.05 -3.30 -8.36
C LEU A 13 -0.02 -4.82 -8.12
N ARG A 14 -1.12 -5.53 -8.41
CA ARG A 14 -1.18 -7.01 -8.28
C ARG A 14 -0.14 -7.68 -9.19
N GLN A 15 -0.02 -7.19 -10.42
CA GLN A 15 0.97 -7.67 -11.38
C GLN A 15 2.42 -7.43 -10.94
N ALA A 16 2.70 -6.33 -10.24
CA ALA A 16 4.02 -6.04 -9.68
C ALA A 16 4.35 -7.01 -8.53
N ILE A 17 3.40 -7.21 -7.60
CA ILE A 17 3.53 -8.17 -6.50
C ILE A 17 3.83 -9.58 -7.05
N ALA A 18 3.08 -10.02 -8.06
CA ALA A 18 3.27 -11.33 -8.69
C ALA A 18 4.64 -11.51 -9.36
N ARG A 19 5.33 -10.41 -9.70
CA ARG A 19 6.69 -10.40 -10.26
C ARG A 19 7.78 -10.25 -9.19
N GLY A 20 7.40 -10.31 -7.92
CA GLY A 20 8.34 -10.28 -6.79
C GLY A 20 8.63 -8.89 -6.24
N VAL A 21 7.85 -7.87 -6.60
CA VAL A 21 7.97 -6.55 -5.96
C VAL A 21 7.45 -6.61 -4.53
N GLU A 22 8.29 -6.24 -3.57
CA GLU A 22 7.90 -6.11 -2.17
C GLU A 22 7.00 -4.89 -1.96
N VAL A 23 5.93 -5.05 -1.16
CA VAL A 23 5.00 -3.97 -0.84
C VAL A 23 4.86 -3.84 0.67
N ILE A 24 5.08 -2.62 1.17
CA ILE A 24 4.97 -2.28 2.58
C ILE A 24 3.95 -1.14 2.76
N ALA A 25 3.25 -1.16 3.89
CA ALA A 25 2.41 -0.06 4.34
C ALA A 25 2.79 0.27 5.78
N TRP A 26 2.92 1.56 6.09
CA TRP A 26 3.28 2.02 7.42
C TRP A 26 2.33 3.10 7.87
N ARG A 27 1.94 3.04 9.15
CA ARG A 27 1.27 4.14 9.83
C ARG A 27 2.29 5.19 10.24
N ALA A 28 2.07 6.41 9.79
CA ALA A 28 2.78 7.57 10.30
C ALA A 28 2.07 8.12 11.55
N GLU A 29 2.87 8.49 12.54
CA GLU A 29 2.50 9.45 13.58
C GLU A 29 2.84 10.85 13.06
N VAL A 30 1.86 11.75 13.07
CA VAL A 30 1.99 13.11 12.54
C VAL A 30 1.74 14.10 13.67
N THR A 31 2.71 14.97 13.91
CA THR A 31 2.63 16.09 14.85
C THR A 31 3.13 17.36 14.17
N PRO A 32 2.87 18.56 14.73
CA PRO A 32 3.45 19.80 14.18
C PRO A 32 4.99 19.81 14.15
N ALA A 33 5.64 19.02 15.03
CA ALA A 33 7.09 18.98 15.13
C ALA A 33 7.74 17.96 14.17
N ALA A 34 7.05 16.86 13.85
CA ALA A 34 7.62 15.79 13.05
C ALA A 34 6.56 14.83 12.47
N ILE A 35 6.98 14.08 11.44
CA ILE A 35 6.28 12.93 10.88
C ILE A 35 7.19 11.70 11.03
N THR A 36 6.70 10.65 11.70
CA THR A 36 7.49 9.44 11.96
C THR A 36 6.71 8.18 11.59
N LEU A 37 7.31 7.27 10.81
CA LEU A 37 6.72 5.94 10.57
C LEU A 37 6.91 5.06 11.80
N ARG A 38 5.82 4.54 12.36
CA ARG A 38 5.84 3.82 13.65
C ARG A 38 5.47 2.36 13.54
N THR A 39 4.43 2.06 12.78
CA THR A 39 3.79 0.75 12.84
C THR A 39 3.64 0.19 11.43
N PRO A 40 4.22 -0.98 11.14
CA PRO A 40 3.93 -1.68 9.88
C PRO A 40 2.47 -2.10 9.89
N LEU A 41 1.80 -1.95 8.76
CA LEU A 41 0.42 -2.34 8.55
C LEU A 41 0.36 -3.52 7.57
N PRO A 42 -0.60 -4.44 7.74
CA PRO A 42 -0.80 -5.49 6.75
C PRO A 42 -1.23 -4.88 5.42
N VAL A 43 -0.54 -5.28 4.34
CA VAL A 43 -0.95 -4.94 2.98
C VAL A 43 -1.95 -5.99 2.52
N ILE A 44 -3.21 -5.58 2.35
CA ILE A 44 -4.27 -6.43 1.81
C ILE A 44 -4.54 -6.05 0.36
N CYS A 45 -4.18 -6.96 -0.55
CA CYS A 45 -4.42 -6.83 -1.97
C CYS A 45 -5.08 -8.12 -2.48
N PRO A 46 -6.41 -8.25 -2.35
CA PRO A 46 -7.09 -9.50 -2.66
C PRO A 46 -6.96 -9.84 -4.14
N PRO A 47 -6.96 -11.15 -4.49
CA PRO A 47 -7.23 -11.58 -5.86
C PRO A 47 -8.66 -11.17 -6.23
N TRP A 48 -8.90 -11.01 -7.53
CA TRP A 48 -10.11 -10.46 -8.18
C TRP A 48 -11.43 -10.83 -7.51
#